data_AF-A0A9W6F6C3-F1
#
_entry.id   AF-A0A9W6F6C3-F1
#
_cell.length_a   1.000
_cell.length_b   1.000
_cell.length_c   1.000
_cell.angle_alpha   90.00
_cell.angle_beta   90.00
_cell.angle_gamma   90.00
#
_symmetry.space_group_name_H-M   'P 1'
#
loop_
_entity.id
_entity.type
_entity.pdbx_description
1 polymer ?
#
loop_
_entity_poly.entity_id
_entity_poly.type
_entity_poly.pdbx_seq_one_letter_code
_entity_poly.pdbx_strand_id
1 'polypeptide(L)'
;MFKKLFGQKAPPSAVSQSSATAANKTISAIQNLTEHEESLDKRKALLEKRVDAEQEKAREFLKQKKKAQALQCLKKKKLLENEIANLDNMIMRVNEQRMMLEGQRTTTEVVSTMHTAAKAAKENMRAMNVENVDKVVDEINETTDQMRQLNEVFANPLGLGTDLDEDELMGELEELEASELDKELLEPAPVPVGKVPAAAAAAGQKMPSVPQKQKTAAKTQEELELEALQAEMAL
;
A
#
# COMPACT_ATOMS: atom_id res chain seq x y z
N MET A 1 62.11 -8.34 -4.75
CA MET A 1 60.68 -8.05 -5.03
C MET A 1 59.84 -9.12 -4.33
N PHE A 2 58.54 -8.89 -4.08
CA PHE A 2 57.62 -9.71 -3.26
C PHE A 2 57.40 -9.24 -1.82
N LYS A 3 56.70 -8.11 -1.70
CA LYS A 3 56.00 -7.70 -0.48
C LYS A 3 54.69 -7.01 -0.89
N LYS A 4 53.67 -7.83 -1.22
CA LYS A 4 52.23 -7.47 -1.34
C LYS A 4 51.46 -8.65 -1.94
N LEU A 5 51.11 -9.64 -1.11
CA LEU A 5 50.10 -10.64 -1.46
C LEU A 5 49.46 -11.30 -0.22
N PHE A 6 49.20 -10.55 0.84
CA PHE A 6 48.32 -11.04 1.91
C PHE A 6 47.36 -9.95 2.34
N GLY A 7 46.07 -10.30 2.25
CA GLY A 7 44.93 -9.46 2.53
C GLY A 7 45.04 -8.86 3.93
N GLN A 8 45.08 -7.54 3.97
CA GLN A 8 44.89 -6.77 5.18
C GLN A 8 43.42 -6.96 5.58
N LYS A 9 43.18 -7.81 6.58
CA LYS A 9 41.87 -7.97 7.22
C LYS A 9 41.47 -6.60 7.75
N ALA A 10 40.39 -6.03 7.20
CA ALA A 10 39.88 -4.74 7.61
C ALA A 10 39.57 -4.75 9.13
N PRO A 11 39.86 -3.65 9.86
CA PRO A 11 39.59 -3.57 11.29
C PRO A 11 38.08 -3.75 11.56
N PRO A 12 37.70 -4.34 12.71
CA PRO A 12 36.30 -4.62 13.03
C PRO A 12 35.40 -3.37 13.09
N SER A 13 35.98 -2.17 13.15
CA SER A 13 35.29 -0.88 13.06
C SER A 13 34.89 -0.46 11.64
N ALA A 14 35.49 -1.02 10.58
CA ALA A 14 35.17 -0.65 9.20
C ALA A 14 33.87 -1.30 8.69
N VAL A 15 33.49 -2.47 9.24
CA VAL A 15 32.28 -3.20 8.84
C VAL A 15 31.02 -2.57 9.45
N SER A 16 31.10 -2.05 10.70
CA SER A 16 29.94 -1.39 11.34
C SER A 16 29.66 0.01 10.80
N GLN A 17 30.68 0.73 10.30
CA GLN A 17 30.48 2.02 9.62
C GLN A 17 29.91 1.85 8.21
N SER A 18 30.22 0.75 7.51
CA SER A 18 29.73 0.47 6.15
C SER A 18 28.23 0.17 6.11
N SER A 19 27.69 -0.59 7.06
CA SER A 19 26.26 -0.94 7.08
C SER A 19 25.37 0.25 7.49
N ALA A 20 25.80 1.05 8.47
CA ALA A 20 25.09 2.27 8.85
C ALA A 20 25.07 3.32 7.72
N THR A 21 26.15 3.40 6.94
CA THR A 21 26.23 4.27 5.76
C THR A 21 25.31 3.79 4.63
N ALA A 22 25.17 2.48 4.43
CA ALA A 22 24.26 1.90 3.44
C ALA A 22 22.78 2.10 3.84
N ALA A 23 22.43 1.84 5.10
CA ALA A 23 21.09 2.06 5.61
C ALA A 23 20.66 3.54 5.50
N ASN A 24 21.55 4.47 5.85
CA ASN A 24 21.29 5.91 5.69
C ASN A 24 21.11 6.30 4.23
N LYS A 25 21.89 5.72 3.30
CA LYS A 25 21.69 5.96 1.86
C LYS A 25 20.34 5.46 1.37
N THR A 26 19.88 4.29 1.84
CA THR A 26 18.54 3.77 1.50
C THR A 26 17.44 4.70 2.01
N ILE A 27 17.54 5.19 3.24
CA ILE A 27 16.57 6.14 3.81
C ILE A 27 16.53 7.43 3.01
N SER A 28 17.69 8.02 2.69
CA SER A 28 17.75 9.23 1.86
C SER A 28 17.24 8.99 0.43
N ALA A 29 17.47 7.81 -0.15
CA ALA A 29 16.94 7.46 -1.45
C ALA A 29 15.40 7.37 -1.44
N ILE A 30 14.82 6.76 -0.41
CA ILE A 30 13.36 6.70 -0.19
C ILE A 30 12.78 8.12 -0.06
N GLN A 31 13.41 8.99 0.74
CA GLN A 31 12.98 10.40 0.88
C GLN A 31 13.02 11.15 -0.46
N ASN A 32 14.12 11.03 -1.20
CA ASN A 32 14.24 11.66 -2.51
C ASN A 32 13.17 11.14 -3.50
N LEU A 33 12.86 9.85 -3.47
CA LEU A 33 11.79 9.28 -4.31
C LEU A 33 10.43 9.87 -3.95
N THR A 34 10.12 10.04 -2.66
CA THR A 34 8.87 10.69 -2.20
C THR A 34 8.79 12.15 -2.65
N GLU A 35 9.88 12.92 -2.50
CA GLU A 35 9.92 14.32 -2.99
C GLU A 35 9.74 14.43 -4.51
N HIS A 36 10.29 13.47 -5.25
CA HIS A 36 10.13 13.37 -6.69
C HIS A 36 8.69 12.99 -7.09
N GLU A 37 8.06 12.03 -6.41
CA GLU A 37 6.66 11.66 -6.59
C GLU A 37 5.76 12.89 -6.43
N GLU A 38 5.88 13.62 -5.32
CA GLU A 38 5.11 14.83 -5.08
C GLU A 38 5.31 15.89 -6.18
N SER A 39 6.53 16.01 -6.69
CA SER A 39 6.85 16.95 -7.77
C SER A 39 6.20 16.55 -9.09
N LEU A 40 6.16 15.25 -9.39
CA LEU A 40 5.46 14.70 -10.55
C LEU A 40 3.94 14.91 -10.44
N ASP A 41 3.36 14.68 -9.27
CA ASP A 41 1.93 14.91 -9.01
C ASP A 41 1.54 16.39 -9.16
N LYS A 42 2.34 17.30 -8.59
CA LYS A 42 2.13 18.74 -8.74
C LYS A 42 2.18 19.15 -10.22
N ARG A 43 3.08 18.55 -11.01
CA ARG A 43 3.17 18.80 -12.46
C ARG A 43 1.96 18.22 -13.20
N LYS A 44 1.54 17.00 -12.87
CA LYS A 44 0.34 16.37 -13.44
C LYS A 44 -0.90 17.23 -13.21
N ALA A 45 -1.14 17.65 -11.97
CA ALA A 45 -2.27 18.51 -11.61
C ALA A 45 -2.28 19.86 -12.37
N LEU A 46 -1.10 20.42 -12.66
CA LEU A 46 -0.99 21.61 -13.49
C LEU A 46 -1.38 21.34 -14.95
N LEU A 47 -0.96 20.20 -15.51
CA LEU A 47 -1.30 19.81 -16.88
C LEU A 47 -2.79 19.49 -17.02
N GLU A 48 -3.41 18.84 -16.04
CA GLU A 48 -4.85 18.58 -16.02
C GLU A 48 -5.66 19.88 -16.10
N LYS A 49 -5.30 20.89 -15.28
CA LYS A 49 -5.91 22.23 -15.38
C LYS A 49 -5.74 22.87 -16.77
N ARG A 50 -4.63 22.60 -17.45
CA ARG A 50 -4.39 23.10 -18.82
C ARG A 50 -5.20 22.33 -19.85
N VAL A 51 -5.42 21.03 -19.65
CA VAL A 51 -6.31 20.20 -20.47
C VAL A 51 -7.74 20.75 -20.41
N ASP A 52 -8.24 21.03 -19.21
CA ASP A 52 -9.56 21.62 -19.00
C ASP A 52 -9.68 22.98 -19.67
N ALA A 53 -8.67 23.83 -19.53
CA ALA A 53 -8.64 25.14 -20.17
C ALA A 53 -8.66 25.06 -21.70
N GLU A 54 -7.93 24.14 -22.32
CA GLU A 54 -7.97 23.94 -23.78
C GLU A 54 -9.30 23.33 -24.23
N GLN A 55 -9.93 22.48 -23.40
CA GLN A 55 -11.26 21.93 -23.66
C GLN A 55 -12.34 23.03 -23.66
N GLU A 56 -12.32 23.93 -22.68
CA GLU A 56 -13.24 25.07 -22.63
C GLU A 56 -13.02 26.03 -23.80
N LYS A 57 -11.77 26.33 -24.17
CA LYS A 57 -11.47 27.14 -25.37
C LYS A 57 -12.02 26.49 -26.64
N ALA A 58 -11.89 25.16 -26.77
CA ALA A 58 -12.44 24.43 -27.91
C ALA A 58 -13.96 24.56 -27.97
N ARG A 59 -14.66 24.43 -26.83
CA ARG A 59 -16.12 24.64 -26.75
C ARG A 59 -16.52 26.06 -27.15
N GLU A 60 -15.78 27.06 -26.70
CA GLU A 60 -16.04 28.47 -27.03
C GLU A 60 -15.87 28.75 -28.54
N PHE A 61 -14.79 28.24 -29.16
CA PHE A 61 -14.62 28.35 -30.61
C PHE A 61 -15.72 27.62 -31.40
N LEU A 62 -16.23 26.49 -30.91
CA LEU A 62 -17.35 25.80 -31.54
C LEU A 62 -18.65 26.63 -31.50
N LYS A 63 -18.96 27.29 -30.36
CA LYS A 63 -20.10 28.22 -30.27
C LYS A 63 -19.99 29.36 -31.28
N GLN A 64 -18.77 29.85 -31.52
CA GLN A 64 -18.49 30.88 -32.52
C GLN A 64 -18.38 30.34 -33.97
N LYS A 65 -18.71 29.06 -34.22
CA LYS A 65 -18.60 28.38 -35.52
C LYS A 65 -17.17 28.37 -36.11
N LYS A 66 -16.16 28.55 -35.25
CA LYS A 66 -14.73 28.61 -35.57
C LYS A 66 -14.07 27.23 -35.52
N LYS A 67 -14.47 26.33 -36.44
CA LYS A 67 -14.07 24.90 -36.42
C LYS A 67 -12.55 24.68 -36.46
N ALA A 68 -11.81 25.44 -37.27
CA ALA A 68 -10.36 25.28 -37.39
C ALA A 68 -9.61 25.60 -36.08
N GLN A 69 -10.03 26.64 -35.36
CA GLN A 69 -9.46 27.02 -34.06
C GLN A 69 -9.82 26.02 -32.97
N ALA A 70 -11.07 25.52 -32.95
CA ALA A 70 -11.47 24.45 -32.05
C ALA A 70 -10.61 23.18 -32.24
N LEU A 71 -10.34 22.80 -33.50
CA LEU A 71 -9.49 21.64 -33.81
C LEU A 71 -8.06 21.84 -33.31
N GLN A 72 -7.50 23.05 -33.38
CA GLN A 72 -6.18 23.35 -32.82
C GLN A 72 -6.14 23.20 -31.29
N CYS A 73 -7.18 23.67 -30.58
CA CYS A 73 -7.30 23.47 -29.13
C CYS A 73 -7.39 21.99 -28.77
N LEU A 74 -8.19 21.19 -29.50
CA LEU A 74 -8.28 19.74 -29.28
C LEU A 74 -6.95 19.01 -29.54
N LYS A 75 -6.16 19.43 -30.55
CA LYS A 75 -4.82 18.89 -30.77
C LYS A 75 -3.88 19.19 -29.58
N LYS A 76 -3.91 20.42 -29.05
CA LYS A 76 -3.13 20.79 -27.86
C LYS A 76 -3.56 20.00 -26.63
N LYS A 77 -4.88 19.87 -26.41
CA LYS A 77 -5.46 19.02 -25.37
C LYS A 77 -4.89 17.61 -25.43
N LYS A 78 -4.89 16.99 -26.62
CA LYS A 78 -4.40 15.61 -26.80
C LYS A 78 -2.91 15.46 -26.50
N LEU A 79 -2.08 16.46 -26.85
CA LEU A 79 -0.66 16.45 -26.49
C LEU A 79 -0.44 16.52 -24.97
N LEU A 80 -1.23 17.35 -24.27
CA LEU A 80 -1.17 17.45 -22.81
C LEU A 80 -1.65 16.16 -22.13
N GLU A 81 -2.72 15.53 -22.62
CA GLU A 81 -3.19 14.22 -22.14
C GLU A 81 -2.10 13.14 -22.28
N ASN A 82 -1.37 13.13 -23.40
CA ASN A 82 -0.25 12.20 -23.58
C ASN A 82 0.91 12.49 -22.61
N GLU A 83 1.18 13.77 -22.30
CA GLU A 83 2.19 14.12 -21.29
C GLU A 83 1.75 13.68 -19.89
N ILE A 84 0.47 13.81 -19.54
CA ILE A 84 -0.11 13.30 -18.29
C ILE A 84 0.07 11.78 -18.18
N ALA A 85 -0.29 11.03 -19.24
CA ALA A 85 -0.11 9.58 -19.24
C ALA A 85 1.36 9.16 -19.05
N ASN A 86 2.31 9.94 -19.57
CA ASN A 86 3.74 9.70 -19.32
C ASN A 86 4.13 9.98 -17.86
N LEU A 87 3.54 11.02 -17.22
CA LEU A 87 3.74 11.30 -15.79
C LEU A 87 3.18 10.18 -14.92
N ASP A 88 2.00 9.65 -15.24
CA ASP A 88 1.41 8.52 -14.51
C ASP A 88 2.33 7.29 -14.53
N ASN A 89 2.90 6.98 -15.70
CA ASN A 89 3.88 5.92 -15.83
C ASN A 89 5.16 6.19 -15.02
N MET A 90 5.59 7.46 -14.91
CA MET A 90 6.75 7.81 -14.09
C MET A 90 6.44 7.70 -12.59
N ILE A 91 5.27 8.14 -12.14
CA ILE A 91 4.81 8.04 -10.75
C ILE A 91 4.75 6.57 -10.33
N MET A 92 4.14 5.71 -11.15
CA MET A 92 4.08 4.27 -10.91
C MET A 92 5.48 3.66 -10.69
N ARG A 93 6.44 3.98 -11.57
CA ARG A 93 7.83 3.50 -11.45
C ARG A 93 8.53 4.00 -10.18
N VAL A 94 8.28 5.24 -9.77
CA VAL A 94 8.81 5.80 -8.52
C VAL A 94 8.25 5.04 -7.32
N ASN A 95 6.96 4.74 -7.34
CA ASN A 95 6.28 3.98 -6.28
C ASN A 95 6.78 2.54 -6.17
N GLU A 96 6.93 1.83 -7.30
CA GLU A 96 7.55 0.51 -7.35
C GLU A 96 8.96 0.52 -6.75
N GLN A 97 9.78 1.52 -7.10
CA GLN A 97 11.14 1.65 -6.58
C GLN A 97 11.17 1.95 -5.08
N ARG A 98 10.25 2.79 -4.58
CA ARG A 98 10.13 3.07 -3.15
C ARG A 98 9.79 1.79 -2.38
N MET A 99 8.76 1.07 -2.81
CA MET A 99 8.31 -0.17 -2.17
C MET A 99 9.43 -1.23 -2.14
N MET A 100 10.18 -1.35 -3.25
CA MET A 100 11.35 -2.23 -3.31
C MET A 100 12.42 -1.84 -2.27
N LEU A 101 12.77 -0.55 -2.16
CA LEU A 101 13.77 -0.09 -1.18
C LEU A 101 13.30 -0.27 0.27
N GLU A 102 12.01 -0.08 0.54
CA GLU A 102 11.40 -0.33 1.85
C GLU A 102 11.48 -1.81 2.22
N GLY A 103 11.13 -2.71 1.29
CA GLY A 103 11.27 -4.16 1.48
C GLY A 103 12.72 -4.60 1.70
N GLN A 104 13.67 -4.02 0.94
CA GLN A 104 15.10 -4.26 1.13
C GLN A 104 15.60 -3.77 2.50
N ARG A 105 15.10 -2.63 2.98
CA ARG A 105 15.42 -2.11 4.32
C ARG A 105 14.95 -3.07 5.40
N THR A 106 13.68 -3.50 5.36
CA THR A 106 13.11 -4.45 6.32
C THR A 106 13.90 -5.77 6.33
N THR A 107 14.22 -6.29 5.14
CA THR A 107 15.03 -7.52 5.02
C THR A 107 16.41 -7.35 5.65
N THR A 108 17.07 -6.21 5.42
CA THR A 108 18.39 -5.91 6.00
C THR A 108 18.32 -5.81 7.53
N GLU A 109 17.25 -5.21 8.06
CA GLU A 109 17.02 -5.09 9.50
C GLU A 109 16.81 -6.46 10.16
N VAL A 110 15.97 -7.33 9.56
CA VAL A 110 15.78 -8.71 10.02
C VAL A 110 17.11 -9.47 10.04
N VAL A 111 17.90 -9.41 8.96
CA VAL A 111 19.20 -10.07 8.89
C VAL A 111 20.18 -9.54 9.95
N SER A 112 20.19 -8.23 10.20
CA SER A 112 21.01 -7.61 11.24
C SER A 112 20.63 -8.10 12.64
N THR A 113 19.32 -8.21 12.92
CA THR A 113 18.78 -8.74 14.17
C THR A 113 19.15 -10.21 14.35
N MET A 114 18.98 -11.04 13.31
CA MET A 114 19.38 -12.44 13.33
C MET A 114 20.88 -12.62 13.60
N HIS A 115 21.72 -11.79 12.98
CA HIS A 115 23.16 -11.82 13.22
C HIS A 115 23.53 -11.46 14.67
N THR A 116 22.82 -10.49 15.26
CA THR A 116 23.00 -10.12 16.67
C THR A 116 22.54 -11.24 17.61
N ALA A 117 21.38 -11.85 17.34
CA ALA A 117 20.87 -13.00 18.08
C ALA A 117 21.84 -14.19 18.00
N ALA A 118 22.39 -14.49 16.82
CA ALA A 118 23.37 -15.56 16.64
C ALA A 118 24.67 -15.32 17.43
N LYS A 119 25.12 -14.06 17.53
CA LYS A 119 26.27 -13.70 18.38
C LYS A 119 25.97 -13.92 19.87
N ALA A 120 24.83 -13.45 20.35
CA ALA A 120 24.41 -13.62 21.74
C ALA A 120 24.26 -15.11 22.10
N ALA A 121 23.64 -15.91 21.22
CA ALA A 121 23.54 -17.35 21.38
C ALA A 121 24.93 -18.01 21.48
N LYS A 122 25.87 -17.62 20.63
CA LYS A 122 27.25 -18.13 20.67
C LYS A 122 28.00 -17.74 21.94
N GLU A 123 27.80 -16.53 22.45
CA GLU A 123 28.38 -16.09 23.72
C GLU A 123 27.79 -16.86 24.89
N ASN A 124 26.47 -17.08 24.89
CA ASN A 124 25.80 -17.88 25.91
C ASN A 124 26.28 -19.34 25.91
N MET A 125 26.39 -19.97 24.72
CA MET A 125 26.96 -21.31 24.59
C MET A 125 28.42 -21.39 25.07
N ARG A 126 29.22 -20.33 24.87
CA ARG A 126 30.59 -20.27 25.41
C ARG A 126 30.60 -20.18 26.93
N ALA A 127 29.71 -19.37 27.52
CA ALA A 127 29.57 -19.28 28.97
C ALA A 127 29.13 -20.63 29.57
N MET A 128 28.16 -21.30 28.96
CA MET A 128 27.71 -22.64 29.38
C MET A 128 28.83 -23.70 29.27
N ASN A 129 29.65 -23.66 28.22
CA ASN A 129 30.80 -24.55 28.05
C ASN A 129 31.96 -24.30 29.05
N VAL A 130 31.97 -23.19 29.78
CA VAL A 130 33.01 -22.92 30.80
C VAL A 130 32.65 -23.54 32.16
N GLU A 131 31.37 -23.79 32.45
CA GLU A 131 30.94 -24.32 33.75
C GLU A 131 30.31 -25.73 33.71
N ASN A 132 29.76 -26.22 32.59
CA ASN A 132 28.98 -27.48 32.61
C ASN A 132 28.90 -28.20 31.25
N VAL A 133 30.04 -28.42 30.56
CA VAL A 133 30.04 -29.11 29.23
C VAL A 133 29.24 -30.42 29.25
N ASP A 134 29.42 -31.27 30.27
CA ASP A 134 28.77 -32.59 30.30
C ASP A 134 27.26 -32.51 30.54
N LYS A 135 26.78 -31.62 31.43
CA LYS A 135 25.32 -31.47 31.69
C LYS A 135 24.60 -30.73 30.57
N VAL A 136 25.28 -29.76 29.95
CA VAL A 136 24.71 -28.95 28.88
C VAL A 136 24.66 -29.73 27.58
N VAL A 137 25.58 -30.66 27.32
CA VAL A 137 25.47 -31.56 26.15
C VAL A 137 24.27 -32.50 26.28
N ASP A 138 24.00 -33.03 27.48
CA ASP A 138 22.80 -33.86 27.73
C ASP A 138 21.50 -33.05 27.55
N GLU A 139 21.42 -31.84 28.11
CA GLU A 139 20.26 -30.94 27.93
C GLU A 139 20.12 -30.41 26.48
N ILE A 140 21.23 -30.16 25.76
CA ILE A 140 21.22 -29.74 24.35
C ILE A 140 20.70 -30.86 23.45
N ASN A 141 21.05 -32.12 23.72
CA ASN A 141 20.54 -33.24 22.92
C ASN A 141 19.02 -33.39 23.10
N GLU A 142 18.53 -33.25 24.33
CA GLU A 142 17.09 -33.25 24.63
C GLU A 142 16.36 -32.03 24.03
N THR A 143 16.98 -30.85 24.07
CA THR A 143 16.43 -29.62 23.50
C THR A 143 16.49 -29.61 21.96
N THR A 144 17.50 -30.22 21.35
CA THR A 144 17.64 -30.32 19.89
C THR A 144 16.58 -31.24 19.31
N ASP A 145 16.25 -32.34 19.99
CA ASP A 145 15.13 -33.20 19.61
C ASP A 145 13.78 -32.49 19.77
N GLN A 146 13.61 -31.68 20.83
CA GLN A 146 12.44 -30.80 20.97
C GLN A 146 12.40 -29.71 19.89
N MET A 147 13.52 -29.09 19.54
CA MET A 147 13.61 -28.08 18.47
C MET A 147 13.37 -28.67 17.08
N ARG A 148 13.70 -29.95 16.89
CA ARG A 148 13.43 -30.68 15.65
C ARG A 148 11.94 -31.04 15.54
N GLN A 149 11.32 -31.49 16.63
CA GLN A 149 9.85 -31.62 16.71
C GLN A 149 9.15 -30.27 16.53
N LEU A 150 9.71 -29.20 17.09
CA LEU A 150 9.16 -27.86 16.99
C LEU A 150 9.33 -27.30 15.57
N ASN A 151 10.47 -27.51 14.91
CA ASN A 151 10.62 -27.20 13.47
C ASN A 151 9.78 -28.13 12.58
N GLU A 152 9.42 -29.34 12.99
CA GLU A 152 8.48 -30.17 12.21
C GLU A 152 7.04 -29.65 12.34
N VAL A 153 6.71 -29.05 13.49
CA VAL A 153 5.43 -28.37 13.75
C VAL A 153 5.41 -26.91 13.24
N PHE A 154 6.56 -26.23 13.16
CA PHE A 154 6.73 -24.82 12.74
C PHE A 154 7.48 -24.62 11.42
N ALA A 155 7.94 -25.67 10.73
CA ALA A 155 8.23 -25.59 9.29
C ALA A 155 6.93 -25.67 8.50
N ASN A 156 5.81 -25.99 9.17
CA ASN A 156 4.48 -25.82 8.61
C ASN A 156 3.48 -25.18 9.61
N PRO A 157 3.77 -23.98 10.17
CA PRO A 157 2.75 -23.24 10.91
C PRO A 157 1.74 -22.60 9.94
N LEU A 158 2.11 -22.49 8.66
CA LEU A 158 1.38 -21.92 7.54
C LEU A 158 1.96 -22.56 6.28
N GLY A 159 1.21 -23.38 5.55
CA GLY A 159 1.53 -23.80 4.18
C GLY A 159 1.44 -22.63 3.20
N LEU A 160 2.11 -21.52 3.49
CA LEU A 160 2.09 -20.24 2.77
C LEU A 160 3.28 -20.12 1.80
N GLY A 161 3.78 -21.25 1.33
CA GLY A 161 4.39 -21.30 0.01
C GLY A 161 3.28 -21.12 -1.02
N THR A 162 2.98 -19.87 -1.35
CA THR A 162 2.41 -19.39 -2.62
C THR A 162 1.87 -20.49 -3.56
N ASP A 163 0.61 -20.86 -3.37
CA ASP A 163 -0.32 -21.24 -4.43
C ASP A 163 -1.62 -20.48 -4.10
N LEU A 164 -1.58 -19.15 -4.28
CA LEU A 164 -2.83 -18.40 -4.39
C LEU A 164 -3.37 -18.74 -5.77
N ASP A 165 -4.55 -19.37 -5.83
CA ASP A 165 -5.18 -19.72 -7.09
C ASP A 165 -5.64 -18.43 -7.78
N GLU A 166 -5.02 -18.09 -8.91
CA GLU A 166 -5.36 -16.88 -9.67
C GLU A 166 -6.85 -16.87 -10.07
N ASP A 167 -7.49 -18.03 -10.22
CA ASP A 167 -8.92 -18.14 -10.53
C ASP A 167 -9.81 -17.79 -9.32
N GLU A 168 -9.39 -18.16 -8.10
CA GLU A 168 -10.09 -17.81 -6.85
C GLU A 168 -10.01 -16.30 -6.59
N LEU A 169 -8.82 -15.71 -6.77
CA LEU A 169 -8.62 -14.26 -6.61
C LEU A 169 -9.38 -13.45 -7.67
N MET A 170 -9.49 -13.96 -8.90
CA MET A 170 -10.28 -13.32 -9.96
C MET A 170 -11.77 -13.33 -9.62
N GLY A 171 -12.28 -14.43 -9.06
CA GLY A 171 -13.66 -14.52 -8.59
C GLY A 171 -13.97 -13.53 -7.46
N GLU A 172 -13.08 -13.40 -6.47
CA GLU A 172 -13.24 -12.42 -5.39
C GLU A 172 -13.22 -10.98 -5.91
N LEU A 173 -12.36 -10.69 -6.90
CA LEU A 173 -12.29 -9.36 -7.53
C LEU A 173 -13.60 -9.03 -8.27
N GLU A 174 -14.15 -9.99 -9.03
CA GLU A 174 -15.44 -9.82 -9.72
C GLU A 174 -16.60 -9.58 -8.75
N GLU A 175 -16.62 -10.28 -7.61
CA GLU A 175 -17.64 -10.10 -6.57
C GLU A 175 -17.54 -8.72 -5.90
N LEU A 176 -16.31 -8.23 -5.69
CA LEU A 176 -16.07 -6.88 -5.15
C LEU A 176 -16.54 -5.80 -6.14
N GLU A 177 -16.20 -5.94 -7.42
CA GLU A 177 -16.65 -5.02 -8.49
C GLU A 177 -18.18 -5.01 -8.61
N ALA A 178 -18.83 -6.17 -8.52
CA ALA A 178 -20.29 -6.26 -8.54
C ALA A 178 -20.93 -5.58 -7.33
N SER A 179 -20.36 -5.75 -6.13
CA SER A 179 -20.86 -5.10 -4.92
C SER A 179 -20.70 -3.58 -4.97
N GLU A 180 -19.60 -3.06 -5.54
CA GLU A 180 -19.41 -1.62 -5.72
C GLU A 180 -20.38 -1.05 -6.75
N LEU A 181 -20.61 -1.76 -7.86
CA LEU A 181 -21.58 -1.36 -8.87
C LEU A 181 -23.01 -1.34 -8.31
N ASP A 182 -23.39 -2.33 -7.49
CA ASP A 182 -24.70 -2.35 -6.83
C ASP A 182 -24.84 -1.21 -5.82
N LYS A 183 -23.77 -0.83 -5.11
CA LYS A 183 -23.76 0.36 -4.25
C LYS A 183 -23.94 1.63 -5.08
N GLU A 184 -23.26 1.76 -6.21
CA GLU A 184 -23.39 2.89 -7.14
C GLU A 184 -24.80 2.96 -7.77
N LEU A 185 -25.42 1.81 -8.06
CA LEU A 185 -26.80 1.74 -8.56
C LEU A 185 -27.86 2.02 -7.47
N LEU A 186 -27.57 1.71 -6.21
CA LEU A 186 -28.42 2.03 -5.07
C LEU A 186 -28.35 3.51 -4.68
N GLU A 187 -27.34 4.26 -5.18
CA GLU A 187 -27.34 5.72 -5.04
C GLU A 187 -28.50 6.30 -5.87
N PRO A 188 -29.51 6.93 -5.25
CA PRO A 188 -30.63 7.46 -5.98
C PRO A 188 -30.16 8.61 -6.88
N ALA A 189 -30.33 8.44 -8.19
CA ALA A 189 -30.09 9.50 -9.16
C ALA A 189 -30.78 10.80 -8.70
N PRO A 190 -30.12 11.97 -8.78
CA PRO A 190 -30.70 13.23 -8.35
C PRO A 190 -31.93 13.53 -9.22
N VAL A 191 -33.12 13.34 -8.65
CA VAL A 191 -34.39 13.59 -9.33
C VAL A 191 -34.52 15.09 -9.68
N PRO A 192 -34.72 15.46 -10.96
CA PRO A 192 -34.96 16.84 -11.32
C PRO A 192 -36.36 17.24 -10.83
N VAL A 193 -36.41 18.20 -9.91
CA VAL A 193 -37.65 18.82 -9.42
C VAL A 193 -38.31 19.66 -10.51
N GLY A 194 -38.97 18.99 -11.45
CA GLY A 194 -39.86 19.61 -12.44
C GLY A 194 -41.18 20.03 -11.78
N LYS A 195 -41.42 21.34 -11.71
CA LYS A 195 -42.72 21.91 -11.32
C LYS A 195 -43.79 21.55 -12.35
N VAL A 196 -44.87 20.92 -11.92
CA VAL A 196 -46.13 20.83 -12.69
C VAL A 196 -47.28 21.38 -11.82
N PRO A 197 -48.13 22.28 -12.35
CA PRO A 197 -49.27 22.81 -11.62
C PRO A 197 -50.54 22.01 -11.95
N ALA A 198 -51.35 21.68 -10.95
CA ALA A 198 -52.74 21.28 -11.18
C ALA A 198 -53.60 21.51 -9.93
N ALA A 199 -54.83 21.92 -10.20
CA ALA A 199 -55.77 22.57 -9.30
C ALA A 199 -56.63 21.60 -8.47
N ALA A 200 -57.10 22.17 -7.34
CA ALA A 200 -58.29 21.89 -6.54
C ALA A 200 -59.23 20.71 -6.90
N ALA A 201 -59.53 19.87 -5.90
CA ALA A 201 -60.90 19.57 -5.46
C ALA A 201 -60.89 18.82 -4.10
N ALA A 202 -61.94 19.00 -3.32
CA ALA A 202 -62.04 18.75 -1.89
C ALA A 202 -62.60 17.36 -1.49
N ALA A 203 -62.44 17.05 -0.19
CA ALA A 203 -63.36 16.35 0.73
C ALA A 203 -62.84 15.05 1.39
N GLY A 204 -62.39 15.22 2.65
CA GLY A 204 -62.69 14.39 3.84
C GLY A 204 -62.46 12.88 3.83
N GLN A 205 -61.41 12.42 4.52
CA GLN A 205 -61.48 11.33 5.52
C GLN A 205 -60.19 11.30 6.36
N LYS A 206 -60.35 11.32 7.70
CA LYS A 206 -59.27 11.17 8.69
C LYS A 206 -59.02 9.69 8.96
N MET A 207 -57.75 9.25 8.91
CA MET A 207 -57.25 8.05 9.60
C MET A 207 -55.75 8.21 9.95
N PRO A 208 -55.24 7.48 10.96
CA PRO A 208 -54.29 7.99 11.94
C PRO A 208 -52.80 7.87 11.56
N SER A 209 -52.02 8.76 12.19
CA SER A 209 -50.56 8.87 12.16
C SER A 209 -49.86 7.60 12.64
N VAL A 210 -48.86 7.14 11.88
CA VAL A 210 -47.88 6.11 12.30
C VAL A 210 -46.51 6.80 12.45
N PRO A 211 -45.79 6.60 13.57
CA PRO A 211 -44.55 7.32 13.85
C PRO A 211 -43.38 6.92 12.94
N GLN A 212 -42.63 7.93 12.47
CA GLN A 212 -41.33 7.77 11.82
C GLN A 212 -40.35 7.09 12.77
N LYS A 213 -39.89 5.88 12.41
CA LYS A 213 -38.74 5.24 13.06
C LYS A 213 -37.48 5.59 12.27
N GLN A 214 -36.67 6.51 12.80
CA GLN A 214 -35.30 6.72 12.35
C GLN A 214 -34.55 5.38 12.45
N LYS A 215 -34.06 4.87 11.32
CA LYS A 215 -33.03 3.82 11.31
C LYS A 215 -31.68 4.52 11.44
N THR A 216 -31.17 4.58 12.66
CA THR A 216 -29.73 4.64 12.88
C THR A 216 -29.17 3.29 12.41
N ALA A 217 -28.30 3.31 11.39
CA ALA A 217 -27.51 2.15 11.03
C ALA A 217 -26.63 1.82 12.25
N ALA A 218 -26.98 0.74 12.96
CA ALA A 218 -26.09 0.18 13.96
C ALA A 218 -24.96 -0.52 13.21
N LYS A 219 -23.71 -0.11 13.45
CA LYS A 219 -22.54 -0.87 13.02
C LYS A 219 -22.70 -2.31 13.50
N THR A 220 -22.38 -3.25 12.62
CA THR A 220 -22.46 -4.67 12.98
C THR A 220 -21.42 -4.99 14.07
N GLN A 221 -21.67 -6.04 14.84
CA GLN A 221 -20.74 -6.53 15.87
C GLN A 221 -19.32 -6.74 15.26
N GLU A 222 -19.27 -7.22 14.03
CA GLU A 222 -18.04 -7.45 13.26
C GLU A 222 -17.29 -6.14 12.93
N GLU A 223 -17.99 -5.06 12.55
CA GLU A 223 -17.36 -3.76 12.30
C GLU A 223 -16.74 -3.14 13.56
N LEU A 224 -17.35 -3.36 14.73
CA LEU A 224 -16.83 -2.85 15.99
C LEU A 224 -15.59 -3.61 16.45
N GLU A 225 -15.55 -4.92 16.22
CA GLU A 225 -14.39 -5.76 16.51
C GLU A 225 -13.20 -5.42 15.59
N LEU A 226 -13.47 -5.14 14.31
CA LEU A 226 -12.43 -4.73 13.35
C LEU A 226 -11.81 -3.37 13.71
N GLU A 227 -12.63 -2.40 14.11
CA GLU A 227 -12.19 -1.05 14.49
C GLU A 227 -11.35 -1.07 15.80
N ALA A 228 -11.70 -1.97 16.73
CA ALA A 228 -10.92 -2.19 17.94
C ALA A 228 -9.53 -2.79 17.64
N LEU A 229 -9.46 -3.79 16.76
CA LEU A 229 -8.19 -4.38 16.30
C LEU A 229 -7.31 -3.36 15.57
N GLN A 230 -7.90 -2.52 14.73
CA GLN A 230 -7.16 -1.45 14.03
C GLN A 230 -6.60 -0.40 14.99
N ALA A 231 -7.33 -0.05 16.04
CA ALA A 231 -6.86 0.90 17.05
C ALA A 231 -5.73 0.34 17.90
N GLU A 232 -5.72 -0.97 18.18
CA GLU A 232 -4.68 -1.64 18.96
C GLU A 232 -3.35 -1.73 18.20
N MET A 233 -3.39 -1.89 16.87
CA MET A 233 -2.20 -1.93 16.01
C MET A 233 -1.58 -0.55 15.73
N ALA A 234 -2.29 0.54 16.05
CA ALA A 234 -1.84 1.91 15.82
C ALA A 234 -1.06 2.50 17.02
N LEU A 235 -0.81 1.70 18.07
CA LEU A 235 0.03 2.01 19.23
C LEU A 235 1.41 1.33 19.13
#